data_AF-A0A3B9RAM6-F1
#
_entry.id   AF-A0A3B9RAM6-F1
#
_cell.length_a   1.000
_cell.length_b   1.000
_cell.length_c   1.000
_cell.angle_alpha   90.00
_cell.angle_beta   90.00
_cell.angle_gamma   90.00
#
_symmetry.space_group_name_H-M   'P 1'
#
loop_
_entity.id
_entity.type
_entity.pdbx_description
1 polymer ?
#
loop_
_entity_poly.entity_id
_entity_poly.type
_entity_poly.pdbx_seq_one_letter_code
_entity_poly.pdbx_strand_id
1 'polypeptide(L)'
;MGLDISLRVNNDSEIITPEYFENRNLYSLSREFCNLMCRPGVIEHTPEFDQIGTITDIDISHLYKMTEYPSDDEEIDMIEFAENEEEKERLKADFEKRKQDLNGNINQVKILVEKLIDSLEKIDNLYERLIKTDFDSMNSEYYFSDFNKDKGEGYIGNNFGQDMRNFKRFIDYAIDRNSETIWFEYG
;
A
#
# COMPACT_ATOMS: atom_id res chain seq x y z
N MET A 1 -3.97 -15.94 -12.36
CA MET A 1 -2.91 -15.43 -11.48
C MET A 1 -3.19 -13.94 -11.35
N GLY A 2 -3.38 -13.45 -10.13
CA GLY A 2 -3.66 -12.03 -9.85
C GLY A 2 -2.42 -11.41 -9.20
N LEU A 3 -2.27 -10.09 -9.35
CA LEU A 3 -1.23 -9.33 -8.67
C LEU A 3 -1.63 -9.15 -7.20
N ASP A 4 -0.72 -9.44 -6.29
CA ASP A 4 -0.86 -9.21 -4.86
C ASP A 4 0.01 -8.02 -4.42
N ILE A 5 -0.29 -7.48 -3.24
CA ILE A 5 0.49 -6.43 -2.60
C ILE A 5 0.86 -6.87 -1.18
N SER A 6 2.09 -6.59 -0.77
CA SER A 6 2.59 -6.86 0.57
C SER A 6 3.31 -5.65 1.14
N LEU A 7 3.36 -5.59 2.47
CA LEU A 7 4.12 -4.58 3.20
C LEU A 7 5.49 -5.14 3.53
N ARG A 8 6.53 -4.39 3.17
CA ARG A 8 7.94 -4.75 3.41
C ARG A 8 8.63 -3.66 4.21
N VAL A 9 9.67 -4.03 4.95
CA VAL A 9 10.46 -3.11 5.79
C VAL A 9 11.96 -3.38 5.69
N ASN A 10 12.75 -2.38 6.11
CA ASN A 10 14.22 -2.42 5.99
C ASN A 10 14.89 -3.56 6.77
N ASN A 11 14.22 -4.15 7.76
CA ASN A 11 14.67 -5.31 8.53
C ASN A 11 13.73 -6.52 8.39
N ASP A 12 13.21 -6.78 7.19
CA ASP A 12 12.25 -7.87 6.92
C ASP A 12 12.65 -9.22 7.53
N SER A 13 13.95 -9.57 7.58
CA SER A 13 14.42 -10.81 8.19
C SER A 13 14.08 -10.95 9.68
N GLU A 14 13.87 -9.84 10.37
CA GLU A 14 13.45 -9.78 11.79
C GLU A 14 11.93 -9.78 11.94
N ILE A 15 11.20 -9.39 10.89
CA ILE A 15 9.73 -9.32 10.85
C ILE A 15 9.14 -10.66 10.42
N ILE A 16 9.66 -11.24 9.32
CA ILE A 16 9.17 -12.46 8.67
C ILE A 16 9.63 -13.68 9.46
N THR A 17 8.94 -13.90 10.58
CA THR A 17 9.15 -15.00 11.51
C THR A 17 7.99 -16.00 11.45
N PRO A 18 8.09 -17.19 12.09
CA PRO A 18 6.94 -18.08 12.23
C PRO A 18 5.71 -17.41 12.85
N GLU A 19 5.91 -16.53 13.85
CA GLU A 19 4.84 -15.75 14.49
C GLU A 19 4.11 -14.86 13.47
N TYR A 20 4.85 -14.21 12.57
CA TYR A 20 4.27 -13.41 11.49
C TYR A 20 3.37 -14.26 10.59
N PHE A 21 3.81 -15.46 10.21
CA PHE A 21 3.01 -16.35 9.36
C PHE A 21 1.75 -16.85 10.05
N GLU A 22 1.82 -17.17 11.34
CA GLU A 22 0.64 -17.54 12.15
C GLU A 22 -0.40 -16.41 12.23
N ASN A 23 0.06 -15.16 12.16
CA ASN A 23 -0.77 -13.95 12.24
C ASN A 23 -0.92 -13.22 10.91
N ARG A 24 -0.55 -13.84 9.78
CA ARG A 24 -0.47 -13.19 8.46
C ARG A 24 -1.76 -12.45 8.09
N ASN A 25 -2.91 -13.02 8.43
CA ASN A 25 -4.23 -12.45 8.15
C ASN A 25 -4.48 -11.10 8.86
N LEU A 26 -3.76 -10.81 9.94
CA LEU A 26 -3.86 -9.54 10.67
C LEU A 26 -2.98 -8.43 10.07
N TYR A 27 -2.06 -8.80 9.18
CA TYR A 27 -1.05 -7.92 8.61
C TYR A 27 -1.14 -7.79 7.08
N SER A 28 -1.89 -8.68 6.44
CA SER A 28 -2.02 -8.73 5.00
C SER A 28 -3.00 -7.68 4.48
N LEU A 29 -2.69 -7.19 3.29
CA LEU A 29 -3.56 -6.36 2.49
C LEU A 29 -4.25 -7.23 1.44
N SER A 30 -5.48 -6.86 1.08
CA SER A 30 -6.24 -7.60 0.07
C SER A 30 -5.79 -7.29 -1.35
N ARG A 31 -6.24 -8.13 -2.28
CA ARG A 31 -6.12 -7.85 -3.73
C ARG A 31 -6.88 -6.61 -4.14
N GLU A 32 -8.00 -6.32 -3.48
CA GLU A 32 -8.75 -5.09 -3.71
C GLU A 32 -7.92 -3.86 -3.33
N PHE A 33 -7.12 -3.94 -2.26
CA PHE A 33 -6.14 -2.88 -1.95
C PHE A 33 -5.06 -2.77 -3.03
N CYS A 34 -4.54 -3.89 -3.53
CA CYS A 34 -3.59 -3.88 -4.65
C CYS A 34 -4.19 -3.18 -5.87
N ASN A 35 -5.41 -3.57 -6.25
CA ASN A 35 -6.13 -2.97 -7.35
C ASN A 35 -6.36 -1.47 -7.13
N LEU A 36 -6.68 -1.04 -5.91
CA LEU A 36 -6.85 0.37 -5.55
C LEU A 36 -5.58 1.18 -5.82
N MET A 37 -4.41 0.66 -5.42
CA MET A 37 -3.13 1.32 -5.65
C MET A 37 -2.74 1.34 -7.14
N CYS A 38 -3.18 0.35 -7.92
CA CYS A 38 -2.93 0.27 -9.36
C CYS A 38 -3.96 1.03 -10.23
N ARG A 39 -4.97 1.68 -9.65
CA ARG A 39 -5.99 2.45 -10.40
C ARG A 39 -5.43 3.60 -11.25
N PRO A 40 -4.40 4.37 -10.82
CA PRO A 40 -3.86 5.44 -11.64
C PRO A 40 -3.45 4.95 -13.03
N GLY A 41 -4.02 5.54 -14.08
CA GLY A 41 -3.76 5.17 -15.48
C GLY A 41 -4.60 4.01 -16.04
N VAL A 42 -5.44 3.37 -15.22
CA VAL A 42 -6.35 2.29 -15.65
C VAL A 42 -7.77 2.79 -15.90
N ILE A 43 -8.20 3.80 -15.16
CA ILE A 43 -9.54 4.41 -15.26
C ILE A 43 -9.46 5.84 -15.80
N GLU A 44 -10.52 6.28 -16.47
CA GLU A 44 -10.59 7.61 -17.12
C GLU A 44 -10.94 8.76 -16.16
N HIS A 45 -11.49 8.43 -14.98
CA HIS A 45 -11.81 9.42 -13.93
C HIS A 45 -10.75 9.42 -12.83
N THR A 46 -10.90 10.36 -11.88
CA THR A 46 -10.05 10.42 -10.69
C THR A 46 -10.07 9.08 -9.93
N PRO A 47 -8.91 8.45 -9.67
CA PRO A 47 -8.81 7.23 -8.87
C PRO A 47 -9.54 7.32 -7.53
N GLU A 48 -10.12 6.21 -7.07
CA GLU A 48 -10.88 6.15 -5.82
C GLU A 48 -10.02 6.58 -4.61
N PHE A 49 -8.73 6.27 -4.63
CA PHE A 49 -7.83 6.67 -3.54
C PHE A 49 -7.58 8.19 -3.51
N ASP A 50 -7.41 8.83 -4.67
CA ASP A 50 -7.33 10.30 -4.80
C ASP A 50 -8.61 10.99 -4.32
N GLN A 51 -9.77 10.40 -4.65
CA GLN A 51 -11.05 10.86 -4.14
C GLN A 51 -11.13 10.75 -2.62
N ILE A 52 -10.63 9.66 -2.03
CA ILE A 52 -10.54 9.48 -0.57
C ILE A 52 -9.65 10.56 0.05
N GLY A 53 -8.49 10.86 -0.52
CA GLY A 53 -7.62 11.97 -0.07
C GLY A 53 -8.36 13.30 -0.07
N THR A 54 -9.13 13.58 -1.13
CA THR A 54 -9.96 14.79 -1.24
C THR A 54 -11.10 14.82 -0.22
N ILE A 55 -11.82 13.70 -0.04
CA ILE A 55 -12.96 13.58 0.90
C ILE A 55 -12.50 13.78 2.34
N THR A 56 -11.29 13.31 2.67
CA THR A 56 -10.74 13.33 4.02
C THR A 56 -9.85 14.54 4.31
N ASP A 57 -9.53 15.35 3.30
CA ASP A 57 -8.55 16.45 3.37
C ASP A 57 -7.17 15.96 3.88
N ILE A 58 -6.75 14.77 3.41
CA ILE A 58 -5.48 14.14 3.77
C ILE A 58 -4.66 13.94 2.50
N ASP A 59 -3.41 14.41 2.54
CA ASP A 59 -2.42 14.16 1.50
C ASP A 59 -1.96 12.70 1.52
N ILE A 60 -2.48 11.90 0.58
CA ILE A 60 -2.16 10.48 0.41
C ILE A 60 -0.93 10.23 -0.48
N SER A 61 -0.28 11.27 -1.01
CA SER A 61 0.86 11.12 -1.93
C SER A 61 2.00 10.28 -1.35
N HIS A 62 2.16 10.30 -0.04
CA HIS A 62 3.17 9.51 0.67
C HIS A 62 2.93 8.01 0.58
N LEU A 63 1.67 7.57 0.45
CA LEU A 63 1.35 6.16 0.23
C LEU A 63 1.60 5.76 -1.23
N TYR A 64 1.41 6.66 -2.20
CA TYR A 64 1.83 6.40 -3.57
C TYR A 64 3.35 6.26 -3.69
N LYS A 65 4.13 7.09 -3.01
CA LYS A 65 5.60 6.95 -3.02
C LYS A 65 6.07 5.57 -2.56
N MET A 66 5.34 4.90 -1.68
CA MET A 66 5.68 3.55 -1.23
C MET A 66 5.63 2.51 -2.36
N THR A 67 4.98 2.79 -3.49
CA THR A 67 4.99 1.91 -4.68
C THR A 67 6.23 2.09 -5.53
N GLU A 68 7.06 3.10 -5.26
CA GLU A 68 8.23 3.43 -6.06
C GLU A 68 9.51 2.76 -5.54
N TYR A 69 9.47 2.14 -4.34
CA TYR A 69 10.63 1.45 -3.78
C TYR A 69 11.01 0.29 -4.71
N PRO A 70 12.24 0.27 -5.24
CA PRO A 70 12.64 -0.77 -6.17
C PRO A 70 12.81 -2.11 -5.44
N SER A 71 12.29 -3.18 -6.05
CA SER A 71 12.63 -4.53 -5.60
C SER A 71 14.08 -4.85 -5.99
N ASP A 72 14.71 -5.77 -5.25
CA ASP A 72 16.06 -6.22 -5.59
C ASP A 72 16.11 -6.83 -7.00
N ASP A 73 15.05 -7.56 -7.40
CA ASP A 73 14.93 -8.15 -8.73
C ASP A 73 14.78 -7.07 -9.82
N GLU A 74 13.95 -6.04 -9.61
CA GLU A 74 13.80 -4.91 -10.55
C GLU A 74 15.15 -4.19 -10.74
N GLU A 75 15.86 -3.92 -9.64
CA GLU A 75 17.15 -3.26 -9.68
C GLU A 75 18.18 -4.07 -10.46
N ILE A 76 18.28 -5.38 -10.19
CA ILE A 76 19.20 -6.29 -10.88
C ILE A 76 18.87 -6.34 -12.37
N ASP A 77 17.61 -6.61 -12.73
CA ASP A 77 17.18 -6.77 -14.11
C ASP A 77 17.42 -5.49 -14.91
N MET A 78 16.98 -4.33 -14.41
CA MET A 78 17.14 -3.07 -15.13
C MET A 78 18.61 -2.66 -15.30
N ILE A 79 19.46 -2.93 -14.31
CA ILE A 79 20.91 -2.66 -14.39
C ILE A 79 21.60 -3.63 -15.36
N GLU A 80 21.21 -4.89 -15.38
CA GLU A 80 21.78 -5.90 -16.28
C GLU A 80 21.44 -5.62 -17.75
N PHE A 81 20.22 -5.16 -18.02
CA PHE A 81 19.74 -4.85 -19.38
C PHE A 81 20.01 -3.41 -19.85
N ALA A 82 20.75 -2.60 -19.09
CA ALA A 82 21.12 -1.25 -19.50
C ALA A 82 21.91 -1.23 -20.82
N GLU A 83 21.60 -0.30 -21.72
CA GLU A 83 22.21 -0.24 -23.06
C GLU A 83 23.68 0.17 -23.02
N ASN A 84 24.08 0.95 -22.01
CA ASN A 84 25.44 1.47 -21.84
C ASN A 84 25.72 1.88 -20.38
N GLU A 85 26.99 2.20 -20.08
CA GLU A 85 27.41 2.59 -18.72
C GLU A 85 26.77 3.90 -18.23
N GLU A 86 26.43 4.85 -19.11
CA GLU A 86 25.76 6.10 -18.70
C GLU A 86 24.33 5.81 -18.22
N GLU A 87 23.60 4.97 -18.94
CA GLU A 87 22.28 4.51 -18.52
C GLU A 87 22.35 3.72 -17.21
N LYS A 88 23.34 2.84 -17.07
CA LYS A 88 23.56 2.06 -15.86
C LYS A 88 23.78 2.93 -14.63
N GLU A 89 24.63 3.94 -14.72
CA GLU A 89 24.87 4.89 -13.63
C GLU A 89 23.63 5.75 -13.33
N ARG A 90 22.86 6.13 -14.35
CA ARG A 90 21.58 6.82 -14.18
C ARG A 90 20.56 5.96 -13.42
N LEU A 91 20.43 4.68 -13.78
CA LEU A 91 19.52 3.75 -13.11
C LEU A 91 19.89 3.54 -11.65
N LYS A 92 21.17 3.31 -11.35
CA LYS A 92 21.66 3.21 -9.96
C LYS A 92 21.35 4.46 -9.15
N ALA A 93 21.59 5.64 -9.71
CA ALA A 93 21.29 6.91 -9.04
C ALA A 93 19.79 7.10 -8.80
N ASP A 94 18.94 6.66 -9.74
CA ASP A 94 17.49 6.70 -9.59
C ASP A 94 17.00 5.74 -8.50
N PHE A 95 17.47 4.49 -8.49
CA PHE A 95 17.14 3.51 -7.46
C PHE A 95 17.55 3.98 -6.06
N GLU A 96 18.79 4.47 -5.93
CA GLU A 96 19.29 4.99 -4.66
C GLU A 96 18.44 6.18 -4.18
N LYS A 97 18.06 7.08 -5.09
CA LYS A 97 17.19 8.21 -4.75
C LYS A 97 15.81 7.73 -4.26
N ARG A 98 15.18 6.77 -4.94
CA ARG A 98 13.87 6.22 -4.52
C ARG A 98 13.93 5.57 -3.14
N LYS A 99 15.01 4.83 -2.84
CA LYS A 99 15.27 4.28 -1.50
C LYS A 99 15.43 5.39 -0.46
N GLN A 100 16.20 6.44 -0.78
CA GLN A 100 16.42 7.58 0.11
C GLN A 100 15.13 8.38 0.38
N ASP A 101 14.28 8.57 -0.63
CA ASP A 101 13.02 9.31 -0.51
C ASP A 101 12.03 8.67 0.48
N LEU A 102 12.17 7.36 0.73
CA LEU A 102 11.37 6.60 1.69
C LEU A 102 12.09 6.32 3.01
N ASN A 103 13.37 6.65 3.14
CA ASN A 103 14.15 6.29 4.31
C ASN A 103 13.57 6.90 5.60
N GLY A 104 13.30 6.06 6.60
CA GLY A 104 12.74 6.50 7.89
C GLY A 104 11.26 6.89 7.85
N ASN A 105 10.52 6.55 6.78
CA ASN A 105 9.14 6.99 6.57
C ASN A 105 8.10 6.34 7.50
N ILE A 106 8.41 5.27 8.22
CA ILE A 106 7.39 4.42 8.88
C ILE A 106 6.50 5.19 9.86
N ASN A 107 7.06 6.12 10.63
CA ASN A 107 6.30 6.93 11.58
C ASN A 107 5.38 7.94 10.88
N GLN A 108 5.81 8.49 9.74
CA GLN A 108 4.99 9.37 8.93
C GLN A 108 3.81 8.60 8.31
N VAL A 109 4.07 7.41 7.78
CA VAL A 109 3.06 6.51 7.24
C VAL A 109 2.06 6.11 8.33
N LYS A 110 2.53 5.79 9.55
CA LYS A 110 1.67 5.50 10.70
C LYS A 110 0.67 6.63 10.96
N ILE A 111 1.16 7.86 11.10
CA ILE A 111 0.31 9.04 11.37
C ILE A 111 -0.71 9.24 10.25
N LEU A 112 -0.30 9.04 8.99
CA LEU A 112 -1.17 9.18 7.83
C LEU A 112 -2.29 8.12 7.85
N VAL A 113 -1.93 6.85 8.05
CA VAL A 113 -2.88 5.72 8.15
C VAL A 113 -3.87 5.94 9.31
N GLU A 114 -3.39 6.36 10.47
CA GLU A 114 -4.24 6.68 11.63
C GLU A 114 -5.23 7.81 11.31
N LYS A 115 -4.76 8.90 10.68
CA LYS A 115 -5.64 10.02 10.26
C LYS A 115 -6.68 9.57 9.25
N LEU A 116 -6.31 8.73 8.28
CA LEU A 116 -7.25 8.20 7.29
C LEU A 116 -8.33 7.38 7.99
N ILE A 117 -7.96 6.46 8.89
CA ILE A 117 -8.90 5.68 9.69
C ILE A 117 -9.84 6.62 10.44
N ASP A 118 -9.31 7.52 11.27
CA ASP A 118 -10.11 8.44 12.10
C ASP A 118 -11.10 9.31 11.30
N SER A 119 -10.75 9.68 10.07
CA SER A 119 -11.62 10.43 9.17
C SER A 119 -12.68 9.55 8.52
N LEU A 120 -12.32 8.34 8.09
CA LEU A 120 -13.19 7.41 7.36
C LEU A 120 -14.19 6.69 8.27
N GLU A 121 -13.87 6.46 9.54
CA GLU A 121 -14.79 5.87 10.53
C GLU A 121 -16.08 6.70 10.71
N LYS A 122 -16.01 8.00 10.41
CA LYS A 122 -17.12 8.97 10.51
C LYS A 122 -18.00 9.03 9.26
N ILE A 123 -17.65 8.28 8.22
CA ILE A 123 -18.38 8.26 6.94
C ILE A 123 -19.22 6.99 6.89
N ASP A 124 -20.55 7.15 6.98
CA ASP A 124 -21.49 6.02 7.02
C ASP A 124 -21.43 5.14 5.76
N ASN A 125 -21.27 5.75 4.58
CA ASN A 125 -21.16 5.04 3.31
C ASN A 125 -20.15 5.75 2.40
N LEU A 126 -18.93 5.20 2.34
CA LEU A 126 -17.86 5.75 1.51
C LEU A 126 -18.13 5.53 0.02
N TYR A 127 -18.67 4.36 -0.35
CA TYR A 127 -18.98 4.02 -1.74
C TYR A 127 -19.87 5.07 -2.43
N GLU A 128 -20.92 5.54 -1.75
CA GLU A 128 -21.84 6.55 -2.32
C GLU A 128 -21.21 7.95 -2.46
N ARG A 129 -20.03 8.19 -1.88
CA ARG A 129 -19.27 9.43 -2.06
C ARG A 129 -18.24 9.35 -3.19
N LEU A 130 -17.97 8.14 -3.69
CA LEU A 130 -17.04 7.92 -4.78
C LEU A 130 -17.75 8.00 -6.12
N ILE A 131 -17.04 8.50 -7.13
CA ILE A 131 -17.46 8.43 -8.52
C ILE A 131 -17.56 6.95 -8.89
N LYS A 132 -18.75 6.54 -9.33
CA LYS A 132 -18.99 5.17 -9.77
C LYS A 132 -18.26 4.93 -11.08
N THR A 133 -17.55 3.81 -11.14
CA THR A 133 -16.78 3.39 -12.31
C THR A 133 -17.53 2.30 -13.06
N ASP A 134 -17.44 2.33 -14.39
CA ASP A 134 -17.91 1.23 -15.23
C ASP A 134 -16.90 0.06 -15.26
N PHE A 135 -15.70 0.27 -14.71
CA PHE A 135 -14.63 -0.73 -14.60
C PHE A 135 -14.43 -1.14 -13.14
N ASP A 136 -15.23 -2.09 -12.65
CA ASP A 136 -15.18 -2.53 -11.25
C ASP A 136 -14.37 -3.83 -11.07
N SER A 137 -13.05 -3.70 -10.97
CA SER A 137 -12.15 -4.82 -10.67
C SER A 137 -12.09 -5.20 -9.19
N MET A 138 -12.80 -4.49 -8.31
CA MET A 138 -12.65 -4.61 -6.84
C MET A 138 -13.96 -4.93 -6.12
N ASN A 139 -15.09 -5.03 -6.84
CA ASN A 139 -16.42 -5.02 -6.25
C ASN A 139 -16.57 -3.81 -5.30
N SER A 140 -16.45 -2.62 -5.87
CA SER A 140 -16.25 -1.35 -5.16
C SER A 140 -17.36 -1.06 -4.14
N GLU A 141 -18.60 -1.46 -4.42
CA GLU A 141 -19.70 -1.37 -3.46
C GLU A 141 -19.41 -2.18 -2.19
N TYR A 142 -18.99 -3.43 -2.36
CA TYR A 142 -18.60 -4.27 -1.24
C TYR A 142 -17.34 -3.73 -0.55
N TYR A 143 -16.29 -3.40 -1.31
CA TYR A 143 -14.99 -3.01 -0.78
C TYR A 143 -15.04 -1.73 0.05
N PHE A 144 -15.84 -0.74 -0.35
CA PHE A 144 -15.96 0.54 0.37
C PHE A 144 -17.15 0.58 1.36
N SER A 145 -17.75 -0.57 1.70
CA SER A 145 -18.87 -0.66 2.64
C SER A 145 -18.47 -1.06 4.06
N ASP A 146 -19.26 -0.63 5.05
CA ASP A 146 -19.10 -0.94 6.48
C ASP A 146 -17.65 -0.76 6.97
N PHE A 147 -17.07 0.42 6.79
CA PHE A 147 -15.66 0.69 7.13
C PHE A 147 -15.26 0.18 8.53
N ASN A 148 -16.15 0.29 9.51
CA ASN A 148 -15.92 -0.09 10.91
C ASN A 148 -16.03 -1.61 11.20
N LYS A 149 -16.28 -2.47 10.20
CA LYS A 149 -16.41 -3.92 10.37
C LYS A 149 -15.37 -4.66 9.53
N ASP A 150 -14.70 -5.63 10.14
CA ASP A 150 -13.88 -6.60 9.41
C ASP A 150 -14.82 -7.60 8.70
N LYS A 151 -14.62 -7.81 7.40
CA LYS A 151 -15.52 -8.63 6.55
C LYS A 151 -14.83 -9.85 5.93
N GLY A 152 -13.53 -9.77 5.71
CA GLY A 152 -12.72 -10.78 5.07
C GLY A 152 -11.90 -11.61 6.04
N GLU A 153 -11.11 -12.51 5.46
CA GLU A 153 -10.23 -13.41 6.20
C GLU A 153 -8.79 -12.87 6.31
N GLY A 154 -8.59 -11.56 6.06
CA GLY A 154 -7.31 -10.87 6.22
C GLY A 154 -6.50 -10.71 4.94
N TYR A 155 -6.78 -11.50 3.90
CA TYR A 155 -6.19 -11.39 2.56
C TYR A 155 -7.24 -11.52 1.46
N ILE A 156 -8.30 -12.30 1.69
CA ILE A 156 -9.43 -12.47 0.77
C ILE A 156 -10.67 -11.80 1.37
N GLY A 157 -11.36 -11.00 0.57
CA GLY A 157 -12.67 -10.44 0.89
C GLY A 157 -12.64 -9.35 1.96
N ASN A 158 -11.46 -8.77 2.24
CA ASN A 158 -11.37 -7.59 3.11
C ASN A 158 -12.17 -6.45 2.46
N ASN A 159 -12.74 -5.60 3.31
CA ASN A 159 -13.12 -4.26 2.88
C ASN A 159 -11.96 -3.28 3.15
N PHE A 160 -12.08 -2.07 2.63
CA PHE A 160 -11.05 -1.04 2.78
C PHE A 160 -10.73 -0.74 4.25
N GLY A 161 -11.74 -0.74 5.13
CA GLY A 161 -11.52 -0.52 6.56
C GLY A 161 -10.66 -1.60 7.21
N GLN A 162 -10.87 -2.87 6.85
CA GLN A 162 -10.04 -3.97 7.34
C GLN A 162 -8.61 -3.87 6.82
N ASP A 163 -8.41 -3.51 5.55
CA ASP A 163 -7.06 -3.29 5.01
C ASP A 163 -6.33 -2.17 5.75
N MET A 164 -7.00 -1.05 6.03
CA MET A 164 -6.40 0.06 6.79
C MET A 164 -6.04 -0.36 8.23
N ARG A 165 -6.89 -1.14 8.89
CA ARG A 165 -6.59 -1.68 10.24
C ARG A 165 -5.45 -2.70 10.20
N ASN A 166 -5.40 -3.57 9.20
CA ASN A 166 -4.32 -4.53 9.00
C ASN A 166 -2.99 -3.81 8.72
N PHE A 167 -3.02 -2.78 7.88
CA PHE A 167 -1.87 -1.91 7.59
C PHE A 167 -1.35 -1.29 8.89
N LYS A 168 -2.23 -0.66 9.68
CA LYS A 168 -1.85 -0.10 10.98
C LYS A 168 -1.23 -1.14 11.91
N ARG A 169 -1.85 -2.33 12.04
CA ARG A 169 -1.34 -3.43 12.89
C ARG A 169 0.05 -3.87 12.44
N PHE A 170 0.30 -3.97 11.14
CA PHE A 170 1.63 -4.30 10.63
C PHE A 170 2.66 -3.21 10.95
N ILE A 171 2.30 -1.93 10.74
CA ILE A 171 3.19 -0.80 11.08
C ILE A 171 3.56 -0.83 12.57
N ASP A 172 2.57 -1.02 13.46
CA ASP A 172 2.81 -1.11 14.90
C ASP A 172 3.75 -2.30 15.22
N TYR A 173 3.48 -3.48 14.64
CA TYR A 173 4.30 -4.68 14.80
C TYR A 173 5.76 -4.49 14.33
N ALA A 174 5.95 -3.76 13.23
CA ALA A 174 7.24 -3.46 12.64
C ALA A 174 8.04 -2.43 13.48
N ILE A 175 7.38 -1.35 13.92
CA ILE A 175 7.99 -0.34 14.81
C ILE A 175 8.46 -0.97 16.12
N ASP A 176 7.65 -1.86 16.72
CA ASP A 176 8.02 -2.59 17.95
C ASP A 176 9.26 -3.49 17.77
N ARG A 177 9.63 -3.77 16.51
CA ARG A 177 10.82 -4.54 16.10
C ARG A 177 11.88 -3.66 15.43
N ASN A 178 11.87 -2.35 15.67
CA ASN A 178 12.87 -1.38 15.20
C ASN A 178 12.94 -1.19 13.67
N SER A 179 11.87 -1.50 12.94
CA SER A 179 11.76 -1.09 11.53
C SER A 179 11.70 0.44 11.42
N GLU A 180 12.37 1.00 10.42
CA GLU A 180 12.43 2.46 10.19
C GLU A 180 11.79 2.86 8.86
N THR A 181 11.83 1.97 7.87
CA THR A 181 11.35 2.23 6.51
C THR A 181 10.34 1.17 6.11
N ILE A 182 9.26 1.58 5.45
CA ILE A 182 8.18 0.71 4.96
C ILE A 182 7.81 1.05 3.51
N TRP A 183 7.56 0.02 2.70
CA TRP A 183 7.13 0.17 1.30
C TRP A 183 6.17 -0.94 0.87
N PHE A 184 5.62 -0.81 -0.34
CA PHE A 184 4.80 -1.83 -0.97
C PHE A 184 5.63 -2.69 -1.92
N GLU A 185 5.43 -4.00 -1.88
CA GLU A 185 5.99 -4.95 -2.84
C GLU A 185 4.86 -5.73 -3.52
N TYR A 186 4.95 -5.85 -4.85
CA TYR A 186 3.96 -6.51 -5.69
C TYR A 186 4.47 -7.86 -6.18
N GLY A 187 3.61 -8.90 -6.19
CA GLY A 187 4.00 -10.27 -6.58
C GLY A 187 2.84 -11.22 -6.86
#